data_AF-A0A100XYX0-F1
#
_entry.id   AF-A0A100XYX0-F1
#
_cell.length_a   1.000
_cell.length_b   1.000
_cell.length_c   1.000
_cell.angle_alpha   90.00
_cell.angle_beta   90.00
_cell.angle_gamma   90.00
#
_symmetry.space_group_name_H-M   'P 1'
#
loop_
_entity.id
_entity.type
_entity.pdbx_description
1 polymer ?
#
loop_
_entity_poly.entity_id
_entity_poly.type
_entity_poly.pdbx_seq_one_letter_code
_entity_poly.pdbx_strand_id
1 'polypeptide(L)' 'MRIHYECIACAVNQAQKITEMSAGDFEKRRRAMLFVAGKLGELFREDSIPAVSGGCYSLNCTASLGTMTRSAVTFFF' A
#
# COMPACT_ATOMS: atom_id res chain seq x y z
N MET A 1 8.95 -18.29 0.24
CA MET A 1 9.07 -17.28 -0.85
C MET A 1 9.81 -16.08 -0.28
N ARG A 2 10.81 -15.55 -1.00
CA ARG A 2 11.52 -14.31 -0.63
C ARG A 2 11.03 -13.16 -1.51
N ILE A 3 11.30 -11.94 -1.08
CA ILE A 3 10.99 -10.74 -1.87
C ILE A 3 11.79 -10.71 -3.17
N HIS A 4 11.16 -10.27 -4.25
CA HIS A 4 11.82 -9.90 -5.50
C HIS A 4 11.83 -8.38 -5.64
N TYR A 5 12.82 -7.82 -6.34
CA TYR A 5 12.94 -6.37 -6.51
C TYR A 5 11.66 -5.72 -7.10
N GLU A 6 10.94 -6.46 -7.95
CA GLU A 6 9.66 -6.08 -8.57
C GLU A 6 8.52 -5.90 -7.54
N CYS A 7 8.60 -6.57 -6.39
CA CYS A 7 7.56 -6.52 -5.36
C CYS A 7 7.40 -5.11 -4.77
N ILE A 8 8.47 -4.30 -4.76
CA ILE A 8 8.43 -2.91 -4.29
C ILE A 8 7.57 -2.07 -5.25
N ALA A 9 7.86 -2.13 -6.55
CA ALA A 9 7.10 -1.40 -7.56
C ALA A 9 5.63 -1.86 -7.62
N CYS A 10 5.39 -3.17 -7.48
CA CYS A 10 4.04 -3.73 -7.41
C CYS A 10 3.24 -3.16 -6.23
N ALA A 11 3.84 -3.14 -5.03
CA ALA A 11 3.19 -2.60 -3.83
C ALA A 11 2.90 -1.10 -3.94
N VAL A 12 3.83 -0.33 -4.50
CA VAL A 12 3.65 1.12 -4.73
C VAL A 12 2.52 1.38 -5.71
N ASN A 13 2.47 0.65 -6.83
CA ASN A 13 1.38 0.76 -7.81
C ASN A 13 0.02 0.42 -7.19
N GLN A 14 -0.02 -0.59 -6.30
CA GLN A 14 -1.26 -0.94 -5.59
C GLN A 14 -1.70 0.19 -4.65
N ALA A 15 -0.79 0.79 -3.89
CA ALA A 15 -1.12 1.93 -3.05
C ALA A 15 -1.60 3.13 -3.87
N GLN A 16 -1.00 3.40 -5.02
CA GLN A 16 -1.46 4.45 -5.93
C GLN A 16 -2.93 4.21 -6.34
N LYS A 17 -3.26 3.01 -6.83
CA LYS A 17 -4.66 2.66 -7.19
C LYS A 17 -5.61 2.84 -6.01
N ILE A 18 -5.23 2.39 -4.81
CA ILE A 18 -6.02 2.57 -3.60
C ILE A 18 -6.28 4.06 -3.35
N THR A 19 -5.26 4.92 -3.42
CA THR A 19 -5.42 6.37 -3.19
C THR A 19 -6.31 7.03 -4.24
N GLU A 20 -6.16 6.66 -5.52
CA GLU A 20 -6.95 7.18 -6.63
C GLU A 20 -8.44 6.82 -6.49
N MET A 21 -8.73 5.59 -6.07
CA MET A 21 -10.10 5.10 -5.87
C MET A 21 -10.74 5.61 -4.58
N SER A 22 -9.95 5.85 -3.53
CA SER A 22 -10.48 6.14 -2.19
C SER A 22 -10.64 7.63 -1.90
N ALA A 23 -9.99 8.52 -2.65
CA ALA A 23 -10.08 9.96 -2.45
C ALA A 23 -10.14 10.70 -3.79
N GLY A 24 -11.04 11.66 -3.94
CA GLY A 24 -11.06 12.58 -5.10
C GLY A 24 -10.07 13.75 -4.98
N ASP A 25 -9.63 14.06 -3.75
CA ASP A 25 -8.72 15.17 -3.45
C ASP A 25 -7.26 14.78 -3.67
N PHE A 26 -6.58 15.52 -4.56
CA PHE A 26 -5.16 15.35 -4.88
C PHE A 26 -4.25 15.51 -3.66
N GLU A 27 -4.50 16.50 -2.79
CA GLU A 27 -3.67 16.75 -1.61
C GLU A 27 -3.75 15.59 -0.61
N LYS A 28 -4.94 15.01 -0.49
CA LYS A 28 -5.16 13.82 0.34
C LYS A 28 -4.42 12.60 -0.22
N ARG A 29 -4.46 12.38 -1.54
CA ARG A 29 -3.68 11.33 -2.22
C ARG A 29 -2.17 11.51 -2.01
N ARG A 30 -1.65 12.72 -2.19
CA ARG A 30 -0.22 13.03 -2.01
C ARG A 30 0.23 12.70 -0.58
N ARG A 31 -0.51 13.16 0.43
CA ARG A 31 -0.18 12.88 1.83
C ARG A 31 -0.20 11.39 2.15
N ALA A 32 -1.18 10.65 1.64
CA ALA A 32 -1.25 9.20 1.81
C ALA A 32 -0.06 8.48 1.16
N MET A 33 0.31 8.85 -0.07
CA MET A 33 1.47 8.29 -0.76
C MET A 33 2.79 8.59 -0.05
N LEU A 34 2.97 9.81 0.47
CA LEU A 34 4.13 10.18 1.28
C LEU A 34 4.21 9.37 2.58
N PHE A 35 3.07 9.14 3.23
CA PHE A 35 3.00 8.31 4.44
C PHE A 35 3.42 6.87 4.15
N VAL A 36 2.87 6.23 3.12
CA VAL A 36 3.21 4.84 2.79
C VAL A 36 4.61 4.69 2.23
N ALA A 37 5.16 5.70 1.54
CA ALA A 37 6.56 5.67 1.10
C ALA A 37 7.53 5.47 2.28
N GLY A 38 7.23 6.08 3.44
CA GLY A 38 8.00 5.84 4.68
C GLY A 38 7.90 4.41 5.21
N LYS A 39 6.84 3.67 4.87
CA LYS A 39 6.62 2.28 5.30
C LYS A 39 7.28 1.23 4.41
N LEU A 40 7.79 1.60 3.24
CA LEU A 40 8.45 0.66 2.32
C LEU A 40 9.66 -0.02 2.98
N GLY A 41 10.56 0.76 3.58
CA GLY A 41 11.77 0.23 4.22
C GLY A 41 11.50 -0.59 5.48
N GLU A 42 10.36 -0.37 6.14
CA GLU A 42 9.94 -1.16 7.30
C GLU A 42 9.39 -2.54 6.88
N LEU A 43 8.59 -2.59 5.81
CA LEU A 43 7.82 -3.77 5.43
C LEU A 43 8.49 -4.66 4.38
N PHE A 44 9.30 -4.09 3.48
CA PHE A 44 9.94 -4.79 2.37
C PHE A 44 11.43 -5.00 2.63
N ARG A 45 11.73 -5.94 3.53
CA ARG A 45 13.10 -6.40 3.86
C ARG A 45 13.44 -7.68 3.09
N GLU A 46 14.70 -8.09 3.07
CA GLU A 46 15.17 -9.26 2.30
C GLU A 46 14.45 -10.57 2.65
N ASP A 47 14.05 -10.71 3.92
CA ASP A 47 13.32 -11.83 4.48
C ASP A 47 11.79 -11.69 4.37
N SER A 48 11.29 -10.59 3.80
CA SER A 48 9.86 -10.31 3.74
C SER A 48 9.12 -11.22 2.77
N ILE A 49 7.87 -11.53 3.13
CA ILE A 49 6.94 -12.32 2.33
C ILE A 49 6.00 -11.33 1.61
N PRO A 50 6.04 -11.21 0.27
CA PRO A 50 5.31 -10.17 -0.47
C PRO A 50 3.82 -10.09 -0.17
N ALA A 51 3.13 -11.22 0.00
CA ALA A 51 1.71 -11.25 0.31
C ALA A 51 1.39 -10.64 1.69
N VAL A 52 2.24 -10.91 2.69
CA VAL A 52 2.06 -10.38 4.06
C VAL A 52 2.42 -8.89 4.08
N SER A 53 3.62 -8.55 3.60
CA SER A 53 4.10 -7.17 3.58
C SER A 53 3.23 -6.27 2.71
N GLY A 54 2.80 -6.74 1.55
CA GLY A 54 1.87 -6.02 0.67
C GLY A 54 0.49 -5.84 1.27
N GLY A 55 -0.02 -6.83 2.01
CA GLY A 55 -1.26 -6.71 2.78
C GLY A 55 -1.16 -5.63 3.85
N CYS A 56 -0.11 -5.68 4.68
CA CYS A 56 0.16 -4.65 5.68
C CYS A 56 0.34 -3.26 5.04
N TYR A 57 1.04 -3.16 3.92
CA TYR A 57 1.25 -1.92 3.19
C TYR A 57 -0.07 -1.31 2.70
N SER A 58 -0.95 -2.14 2.15
CA SER A 58 -2.28 -1.74 1.67
C SER A 58 -3.20 -1.29 2.81
N LEU A 59 -3.12 -1.95 3.98
CA LEU A 59 -3.85 -1.54 5.18
C LEU A 59 -3.35 -0.19 5.72
N ASN A 60 -2.03 0.03 5.75
CA ASN A 60 -1.46 1.34 6.12
C ASN A 60 -1.93 2.46 5.17
N CYS A 61 -2.02 2.17 3.87
CA CYS A 61 -2.52 3.12 2.88
C CYS A 61 -3.98 3.53 3.17
N THR A 62 -4.88 2.55 3.34
CA THR A 62 -6.30 2.81 3.61
C THR A 62 -6.53 3.50 4.97
N ALA A 63 -5.74 3.14 5.99
CA ALA A 63 -5.76 3.81 7.29
C ALA A 63 -5.36 5.29 7.17
N SER A 64 -4.31 5.62 6.40
CA SER A 64 -3.86 7.00 6.19
C SER A 64 -4.91 7.89 5.49
N LEU A 65 -5.82 7.27 4.73
CA LEU A 65 -6.91 7.94 4.03
C LEU A 65 -8.18 8.08 4.89
N GLY A 66 -8.21 7.46 6.07
CA GLY A 66 -9.40 7.42 6.94
C GLY A 66 -10.55 6.59 6.36
N THR A 67 -10.27 5.71 5.40
CA THR A 67 -11.26 4.85 4.74
C THR A 67 -11.16 3.45 5.34
N MET A 68 -11.73 3.24 6.52
CA MET A 68 -11.81 1.90 7.10
C MET A 68 -13.10 1.22 6.59
N THR A 69 -12.96 0.04 6.00
CA THR A 69 -14.04 -0.88 5.57
C THR A 69 -14.85 -0.40 4.33
N ARG A 70 -14.54 -0.85 3.12
CA ARG A 70 -15.19 -2.04 2.52
C ARG A 70 -14.40 -2.70 1.37
N SER A 71 -13.27 -2.13 0.93
CA SER A 71 -12.61 -2.57 -0.32
C SER A 71 -11.26 -3.28 -0.13
N ALA A 72 -10.70 -3.31 1.09
CA ALA A 72 -9.37 -3.89 1.31
C ALA A 72 -9.32 -5.42 1.12
N VAL A 73 -10.46 -6.11 1.23
CA VAL A 73 -10.55 -7.57 1.03
C VAL A 73 -10.70 -7.94 -0.46
N THR A 74 -11.14 -7.01 -1.32
CA THR A 74 -11.40 -7.30 -2.74
C THR A 74 -10.16 -7.13 -3.63
N PHE A 75 -9.07 -6.56 -3.12
CA PHE A 75 -7.89 -6.18 -3.93
C PHE A 75 -6.73 -7.17 -3.87
N PHE A 76 -6.97 -8.41 -3.40
CA PHE A 76 -5.97 -9.48 -3.35
C PHE A 76 -5.96 -10.39 -4.60
N PHE A 77 -6.77 -10.10 -5.62
CA PHE A 77 -6.77 -10.76 -6.93
C PHE A 77 -6.91 -9.73 -8.06
#